data_AF-A0A1B1YP96-F1
#
_entry.id   AF-A0A1B1YP96-F1
#
_cell.length_a   1.000
_cell.length_b   1.000
_cell.length_c   1.000
_cell.angle_alpha   90.00
_cell.angle_beta   90.00
_cell.angle_gamma   90.00
#
_symmetry.space_group_name_H-M   'P 1'
#
loop_
_entity.id
_entity.type
_entity.pdbx_description
1 polymer ?
#
loop_
_entity_poly.entity_id
_entity_poly.type
_entity_poly.pdbx_seq_one_letter_code
_entity_poly.pdbx_strand_id
1 'polypeptide(L)'
;MKKEYDFLPEYKAERLSLIYTLHAISHLSKDEIELLKTLRRDLSLLDKVTENNGEVFPKIQKILSHFNLNSIQEVIETVESYNLFELCNF
;
A
#
# COMPACT_ATOMS: atom_id res chain seq x y z
N MET A 1 0.65 -24.63 -31.83
CA MET A 1 1.33 -23.50 -31.17
C MET A 1 0.60 -23.21 -29.87
N LYS A 2 1.23 -23.52 -28.72
CA LYS A 2 0.69 -23.18 -27.40
C LYS A 2 0.76 -21.67 -27.23
N LYS A 3 -0.37 -21.03 -26.96
CA LYS A 3 -0.41 -19.68 -26.38
C LYS A 3 -0.87 -19.85 -24.93
N GLU A 4 0.10 -20.03 -24.05
CA GLU A 4 -0.08 -19.96 -22.60
C GLU A 4 -0.22 -18.48 -22.23
N TYR A 5 -1.44 -17.95 -22.26
CA TYR A 5 -1.76 -16.64 -21.69
C TYR A 5 -3.24 -16.63 -21.28
N ASP A 6 -3.63 -17.47 -20.32
CA ASP A 6 -4.97 -17.38 -19.70
C ASP A 6 -4.90 -17.70 -18.21
N PHE A 7 -3.97 -17.03 -17.50
CA PHE A 7 -4.05 -16.84 -16.07
C PHE A 7 -3.84 -15.37 -15.75
N LEU A 8 -4.78 -14.53 -16.19
CA LEU A 8 -5.00 -13.24 -15.53
C LEU A 8 -6.22 -13.44 -14.63
N PRO A 9 -6.04 -13.52 -13.30
CA PRO A 9 -7.17 -13.59 -12.40
C PRO A 9 -7.98 -12.31 -12.54
N GLU A 10 -9.26 -12.52 -12.82
CA GLU A 10 -10.35 -11.58 -12.93
C GLU A 10 -10.18 -10.29 -12.10
N TYR A 11 -10.14 -9.17 -12.81
CA TYR A 11 -10.86 -7.93 -12.53
C TYR A 11 -11.41 -7.79 -11.09
N LYS A 12 -10.57 -7.30 -10.18
CA LYS A 12 -11.02 -6.75 -8.90
C LYS A 12 -10.34 -5.40 -8.65
N ALA A 13 -11.19 -4.39 -8.57
CA ALA A 13 -10.92 -2.96 -8.37
C ALA A 13 -10.09 -2.31 -9.49
N GLU A 14 -10.50 -1.11 -9.92
CA GLU A 14 -9.72 -0.26 -10.80
C GLU A 14 -8.36 0.02 -10.14
N ARG A 15 -7.36 -0.80 -10.46
CA ARG A 15 -6.02 -0.66 -9.90
C ARG A 15 -5.50 0.73 -10.25
N LEU A 16 -5.02 1.45 -9.25
CA LEU A 16 -4.34 2.73 -9.48
C LEU A 16 -3.22 2.52 -10.50
N SER A 17 -3.08 3.46 -11.43
CA SER A 17 -2.00 3.39 -12.42
C SER A 17 -0.64 3.44 -11.72
N LEU A 18 0.36 2.71 -12.24
CA LEU A 18 1.71 2.68 -11.71
C LEU A 18 2.29 4.09 -11.48
N ILE A 19 2.08 5.01 -12.43
CA ILE A 19 2.55 6.40 -12.34
C ILE A 19 1.92 7.11 -11.13
N TYR A 20 0.62 6.91 -10.93
CA TYR A 20 -0.08 7.48 -9.78
C TYR A 20 0.41 6.85 -8.46
N THR A 21 0.60 5.54 -8.42
CA THR A 21 1.14 4.85 -7.24
C THR A 21 2.56 5.31 -6.91
N LEU A 22 3.42 5.48 -7.91
CA LEU A 22 4.77 6.03 -7.75
C LEU A 22 4.76 7.49 -7.28
N HIS A 23 3.82 8.28 -7.78
CA HIS A 23 3.63 9.65 -7.32
C HIS A 23 3.15 9.67 -5.86
N ALA A 24 2.18 8.85 -5.48
CA ALA A 24 1.68 8.80 -4.12
C ALA A 24 2.75 8.31 -3.12
N ILE A 25 3.50 7.26 -3.47
CA ILE A 25 4.53 6.69 -2.59
C ILE A 25 5.74 7.61 -2.42
N SER A 26 6.09 8.42 -3.44
CA SER A 26 7.22 9.36 -3.35
C SER A 26 6.95 10.53 -2.41
N HIS A 27 5.69 10.82 -2.10
CA HIS A 27 5.29 11.83 -1.11
C HIS A 27 5.21 11.29 0.31
N LEU A 28 5.40 9.97 0.50
CA LEU A 28 5.47 9.38 1.83
C LEU A 28 6.85 9.62 2.45
N SER A 29 6.83 9.98 3.73
CA SER A 29 8.00 10.02 4.59
C SER A 29 8.52 8.61 4.90
N LYS A 30 9.76 8.52 5.38
CA LYS A 30 10.37 7.25 5.80
C LYS A 30 9.51 6.51 6.83
N ASP A 31 9.00 7.23 7.84
CA ASP A 31 8.10 6.67 8.85
C ASP A 31 6.81 6.08 8.25
N GLU A 32 6.21 6.75 7.26
CA GLU A 32 4.98 6.29 6.60
C GLU A 32 5.23 5.03 5.76
N ILE A 33 6.40 4.94 5.11
CA ILE A 33 6.82 3.75 4.38
C ILE A 33 7.11 2.59 5.34
N GLU A 34 7.79 2.85 6.46
CA GLU A 34 8.04 1.84 7.50
C GLU A 34 6.75 1.34 8.15
N LEU A 35 5.78 2.25 8.36
CA LEU A 35 4.44 1.88 8.79
C LEU A 35 3.77 0.94 7.79
N LEU A 36 3.77 1.27 6.49
CA LEU A 36 3.22 0.39 5.46
C LEU A 36 3.93 -0.98 5.41
N LYS A 37 5.25 -1.02 5.56
CA LYS A 37 6.03 -2.27 5.65
C LYS A 37 5.65 -3.10 6.88
N THR A 38 5.39 -2.43 8.02
CA THR A 38 4.97 -3.10 9.26
C THR A 38 3.56 -3.67 9.11
N LEU A 39 2.62 -2.88 8.57
CA LEU A 39 1.25 -3.30 8.31
C LEU A 39 1.16 -4.40 7.24
N ARG A 40 2.05 -4.40 6.25
CA ARG A 40 2.19 -5.50 5.27
C ARG A 40 2.49 -6.84 5.96
N ARG A 41 3.32 -6.84 6.99
CA ARG A 41 3.72 -8.08 7.70
C ARG A 41 2.60 -8.58 8.61
N ASP A 42 1.87 -7.68 9.24
CA ASP A 42 0.78 -8.03 10.14
C ASP A 42 -0.23 -6.88 10.25
N LEU A 43 -1.37 -7.02 9.55
CA LEU A 43 -2.47 -6.06 9.60
C LEU A 43 -3.15 -6.01 10.98
N SER A 44 -3.04 -7.07 11.79
CA SER A 44 -3.57 -7.06 13.17
C SER A 44 -2.74 -6.17 14.10
N LEU A 45 -1.55 -5.70 13.66
CA LEU A 45 -0.82 -4.65 14.36
C LEU A 45 -1.48 -3.29 14.20
N LEU A 46 -2.35 -3.08 13.21
CA LEU A 46 -3.08 -1.82 13.05
C LEU A 46 -3.83 -1.47 14.34
N ASP A 47 -4.57 -2.43 14.90
CA ASP A 47 -5.34 -2.22 16.13
C ASP A 47 -4.43 -1.92 17.32
N LYS A 48 -3.34 -2.68 17.48
CA LYS A 48 -2.36 -2.50 18.57
C LYS A 48 -1.57 -1.20 18.48
N VAL A 49 -1.28 -0.75 17.26
CA VAL A 49 -0.49 0.46 16.99
C VAL A 49 -1.39 1.69 17.13
N THR A 50 -2.66 1.59 16.75
CA THR A 50 -3.66 2.66 16.93
C THR A 50 -3.96 2.90 18.41
N GLU A 51 -3.96 1.87 19.24
CA GLU A 51 -4.15 1.99 20.69
C GLU A 51 -2.94 2.60 21.42
N ASN A 52 -1.71 2.34 20.96
CA ASN A 52 -0.49 2.77 21.66
C ASN A 52 0.07 4.12 21.18
N ASN A 53 -0.13 4.48 19.91
CA ASN A 53 0.48 5.65 19.30
C ASN A 53 -0.58 6.52 18.63
N GLY A 54 -1.06 7.55 19.34
CA GLY A 54 -2.01 8.55 18.81
C GLY A 54 -1.55 9.26 17.53
N GLU A 55 -0.28 9.14 17.14
CA GLU A 55 0.29 9.67 15.90
C GLU A 55 0.14 8.76 14.68
N VAL A 56 -0.27 7.50 14.84
CA VAL A 56 -0.31 6.55 13.71
C VAL A 56 -1.59 6.69 12.90
N PHE A 57 -2.72 6.96 13.56
CA PHE A 57 -3.98 7.23 12.88
C PHE A 57 -3.90 8.40 11.87
N PRO A 58 -3.33 9.58 12.21
CA PRO A 58 -3.17 10.67 11.23
C PRO A 58 -2.19 10.31 10.09
N LYS A 59 -1.14 9.51 10.35
CA LYS A 59 -0.25 9.01 9.29
C LYS A 59 -1.01 8.10 8.31
N ILE A 60 -1.88 7.23 8.81
CA ILE A 60 -2.73 6.36 7.97
C ILE A 60 -3.69 7.21 7.14
N GLN A 61 -4.39 8.18 7.74
CA GLN A 61 -5.30 9.06 7.00
C GLN A 61 -4.57 9.84 5.90
N LYS A 62 -3.34 10.31 6.17
CA LYS A 62 -2.52 10.98 5.17
C LYS A 62 -2.14 10.05 4.02
N ILE A 63 -1.72 8.82 4.31
CA ILE A 63 -1.44 7.79 3.28
C ILE A 63 -2.68 7.53 2.43
N LEU A 64 -3.84 7.32 3.05
CA LEU A 64 -5.11 7.10 2.34
C LEU A 64 -5.45 8.26 1.41
N SER A 65 -5.26 9.50 1.88
CA SER A 65 -5.49 10.70 1.08
C SER A 65 -4.53 10.81 -0.11
N HIS A 66 -3.26 10.43 0.03
CA HIS A 66 -2.29 10.45 -1.08
C HIS A 66 -2.62 9.41 -2.16
N PHE A 67 -3.14 8.26 -1.77
CA PHE A 67 -3.52 7.20 -2.69
C PHE A 67 -4.97 7.33 -3.17
N ASN A 68 -5.75 8.25 -2.60
CA ASN A 68 -7.19 8.38 -2.84
C ASN A 68 -7.94 7.03 -2.64
N LEU A 69 -7.55 6.28 -1.61
CA LEU A 69 -8.13 5.00 -1.23
C LEU A 69 -8.79 5.09 0.14
N ASN A 70 -9.74 4.19 0.39
CA ASN A 70 -10.49 4.17 1.65
C ASN A 70 -9.95 3.14 2.64
N SER A 71 -9.10 2.21 2.19
CA SER A 71 -8.53 1.17 3.02
C SER A 71 -7.01 1.11 2.91
N ILE A 72 -6.34 1.01 4.05
CA ILE A 72 -4.87 0.89 4.08
C ILE A 72 -4.44 -0.46 3.49
N GLN A 73 -5.32 -1.46 3.55
CA GLN A 73 -5.12 -2.74 2.89
C GLN A 73 -5.07 -2.58 1.36
N GLU A 74 -5.97 -1.78 0.77
CA GLU A 74 -5.95 -1.49 -0.67
C GLU A 74 -4.66 -0.76 -1.08
N VAL A 75 -4.15 0.12 -0.22
CA VAL A 75 -2.85 0.78 -0.43
C VAL A 75 -1.74 -0.26 -0.47
N ILE A 76 -1.68 -1.15 0.54
CA ILE A 76 -0.66 -2.21 0.63
C ILE A 76 -0.74 -3.12 -0.61
N GLU A 77 -1.94 -3.57 -0.99
CA GLU A 77 -2.16 -4.41 -2.16
C GLU A 77 -1.74 -3.72 -3.46
N THR A 78 -2.03 -2.41 -3.60
CA THR A 78 -1.62 -1.63 -4.77
C THR A 78 -0.09 -1.51 -4.83
N VAL A 79 0.55 -1.16 -3.72
CA VAL A 79 2.02 -1.01 -3.64
C VAL A 79 2.72 -2.35 -3.88
N GLU A 80 2.17 -3.45 -3.34
CA GLU A 80 2.66 -4.81 -3.54
C GLU A 80 2.49 -5.26 -5.00
N SER A 81 1.38 -4.93 -5.64
CA SER A 81 1.11 -5.33 -7.05
C SER A 81 2.15 -4.80 -8.04
N TYR A 82 2.86 -3.74 -7.66
CA TYR A 82 3.93 -3.13 -8.44
C TYR A 82 5.33 -3.38 -7.84
N ASN A 83 5.46 -4.26 -6.84
CA ASN A 83 6.70 -4.58 -6.12
C ASN A 83 7.43 -3.34 -5.55
N LEU A 84 6.69 -2.27 -5.22
CA LEU A 84 7.31 -1.00 -4.82
C LEU A 84 7.94 -1.07 -3.43
N PHE A 85 7.49 -1.98 -2.56
CA PHE A 85 8.12 -2.19 -1.25
C PHE A 85 9.59 -2.61 -1.33
N GLU A 86 9.97 -3.35 -2.38
CA GLU A 86 11.35 -3.77 -2.62
C GLU A 86 12.22 -2.60 -3.12
N LEU A 87 11.61 -1.71 -3.92
CA LEU A 87 12.26 -0.50 -4.43
C LEU A 87 12.43 0.57 -3.34
N CYS A 88 11.50 0.65 -2.38
CA CYS A 88 11.54 1.61 -1.27
C CYS A 88 12.43 1.13 -0.09
N ASN A 89 13.51 0.39 -0.35
CA ASN A 89 14.53 0.05 0.65
C ASN A 89 15.42 1.27 0.97
N PHE A 90 14.90 2.19 1.79
CA PHE A 90 15.65 3.28 2.44
C PHE A 90 16.19 2.90 3.81
#